data_AF-A0A7Y4XK61-F1
#
_entry.id   AF-A0A7Y4XK61-F1
#
_cell.length_a   1.000
_cell.length_b   1.000
_cell.length_c   1.000
_cell.angle_alpha   90.00
_cell.angle_beta   90.00
_cell.angle_gamma   90.00
#
_symmetry.space_group_name_H-M   'P 1'
#
loop_
_entity.id
_entity.type
_entity.pdbx_description
1 polymer ?
#
loop_
_entity_poly.entity_id
_entity_poly.type
_entity_poly.pdbx_seq_one_letter_code
_entity_poly.pdbx_strand_id
1 'polypeptide(L)'
;MKPRVVIGFLGSTLDQGKNAERWQRWRPTVALCQHEDLVINRLDLIHSAQHASLASRVAQDIAQVSPETEVRLHTLEFKDAWDFEEVYSALHDFARRYPFDTDAEEYLVHITTGTHVGQICWFLLTEARVIPGRLLQLTPPKRWKDSAPGTYGVIDLDLSRYDEIATRFKAEQAEAASFLKSGIETRNAGFNAMIERIEQVAVRSKAPVLLTGPTGAGKSQLARKIYELKHARHQIKGPFVEVNCATLRGDSAMSALFGHVKGAFTGAMSDRAGLLRAANNGLLFLDEIGELGIDEQAMILRAIEEKRFLPVGSDKEVASDFQLIAGTNRDLERAVAAGAFREDLLARLNLWTFKLPGLKERREDIAPNLDFELVRYAESAGDTVTFNKEAREQYLRFATSGEARWAANFRDLGASVTRMATLAPMGRINEAAVAEEIGRLKSRWRQEPAANDDLTDVLGADALQEIDLFDRVQLATVVSVCRDARTLSDAGRRLFAVSRQQKATSNDADRLKKYLARFGLSFAKITGLRDAG
;
A
#
# COMPACT_ATOMS: atom_id res chain seq x y z
N MET A 1 -24.93 22.92 -35.38
CA MET A 1 -25.08 22.70 -33.92
C MET A 1 -26.20 21.69 -33.75
N LYS A 2 -26.06 20.68 -32.90
CA LYS A 2 -27.14 19.71 -32.68
C LYS A 2 -28.36 20.44 -32.08
N PRO A 3 -29.59 20.14 -32.50
CA PRO A 3 -30.78 20.66 -31.83
C PRO A 3 -30.76 20.30 -30.34
N ARG A 4 -31.10 21.27 -29.50
CA ARG A 4 -31.12 21.12 -28.05
C ARG A 4 -32.49 20.68 -27.57
N VAL A 5 -32.49 19.60 -26.80
CA VAL A 5 -33.65 19.02 -26.15
C VAL A 5 -33.50 19.18 -24.65
N VAL A 6 -34.45 19.84 -24.01
CA VAL A 6 -34.49 19.96 -22.55
C VAL A 6 -35.57 19.04 -22.00
N ILE A 7 -35.23 18.24 -20.99
CA ILE A 7 -36.18 17.41 -20.24
C ILE A 7 -36.26 17.96 -18.82
N GLY A 8 -37.45 18.19 -18.28
CA GLY A 8 -37.59 18.68 -16.92
C GLY A 8 -39.00 18.62 -16.37
N PHE A 9 -39.13 18.86 -15.07
CA PHE A 9 -40.43 18.95 -14.43
C PHE A 9 -41.09 20.31 -14.65
N LEU A 10 -42.41 20.33 -14.70
CA LEU A 10 -43.20 21.54 -14.51
C LEU A 10 -42.96 22.11 -13.11
N GLY A 11 -42.69 23.41 -13.00
CA GLY A 11 -42.69 24.13 -11.73
C GLY A 11 -44.12 24.30 -11.22
N SER A 12 -44.68 23.25 -10.62
CA SER A 12 -46.07 23.23 -10.12
C SER A 12 -46.42 24.41 -9.22
N THR A 13 -45.46 24.95 -8.49
CA THR A 13 -45.59 26.15 -7.64
C THR A 13 -45.04 27.41 -8.32
N LEU A 14 -43.85 27.33 -8.91
CA LEU A 14 -43.11 28.49 -9.41
C LEU A 14 -43.65 29.03 -10.73
N ASP A 15 -44.24 28.19 -11.57
CA ASP A 15 -44.77 28.59 -12.88
C ASP A 15 -46.26 29.00 -12.82
N GLN A 16 -46.86 29.08 -11.63
CA GLN A 16 -48.27 29.40 -11.45
C GLN A 16 -48.64 30.84 -11.85
N GLY A 17 -49.85 31.00 -12.37
CA GLY A 17 -50.47 32.29 -12.66
C GLY A 17 -51.58 32.17 -13.71
N LYS A 18 -52.70 32.87 -13.51
CA LYS A 18 -53.84 32.88 -14.46
C LYS A 18 -53.98 34.20 -15.22
N ASN A 19 -53.58 35.31 -14.61
CA ASN A 19 -53.79 36.66 -15.14
C ASN A 19 -52.49 37.24 -15.74
N ALA A 20 -52.55 38.46 -16.27
CA ALA A 20 -51.39 39.14 -16.87
C ALA A 20 -50.22 39.33 -15.88
N GLU A 21 -50.49 39.39 -14.58
CA GLU A 21 -49.48 39.49 -13.52
C GLU A 21 -48.48 38.33 -13.50
N ARG A 22 -48.77 37.20 -14.14
CA ARG A 22 -47.83 36.06 -14.24
C ARG A 22 -46.52 36.41 -14.95
N TRP A 23 -46.54 37.42 -15.81
CA TRP A 23 -45.37 37.95 -16.51
C TRP A 23 -44.47 38.83 -15.62
N GLN A 24 -44.93 39.18 -14.42
CA GLN A 24 -44.16 39.94 -13.43
C GLN A 24 -43.47 39.04 -12.41
N ARG A 25 -43.62 37.71 -12.52
CA ARG A 25 -42.98 36.73 -11.63
C ARG A 25 -41.96 35.93 -12.42
N TRP A 26 -40.89 35.56 -11.74
CA TRP A 26 -39.92 34.65 -12.31
C TRP A 26 -40.48 33.22 -12.35
N ARG A 27 -40.61 32.69 -13.58
CA ARG A 27 -41.21 31.38 -13.86
C ARG A 27 -40.14 30.53 -14.55
N PRO A 28 -39.45 29.63 -13.82
CA PRO A 28 -38.24 28.98 -14.30
C PRO A 28 -38.43 28.20 -15.60
N THR A 29 -39.59 27.54 -15.80
CA THR A 29 -39.83 26.77 -17.04
C THR A 29 -40.03 27.69 -18.26
N VAL A 30 -40.60 28.88 -18.06
CA VAL A 30 -40.76 29.87 -19.14
C VAL A 30 -39.45 30.64 -19.37
N ALA A 31 -38.80 31.04 -18.27
CA ALA A 31 -37.53 31.76 -18.28
C ALA A 31 -36.41 30.99 -18.97
N LEU A 32 -36.41 29.67 -18.83
CA LEU A 32 -35.54 28.74 -19.55
C LEU A 32 -35.55 28.99 -21.07
N CYS A 33 -36.71 29.29 -21.67
CA CYS A 33 -36.86 29.54 -23.11
C CYS A 33 -36.68 31.01 -23.50
N GLN A 34 -36.35 31.91 -22.56
CA GLN A 34 -36.17 33.35 -22.83
C GLN A 34 -34.70 33.74 -23.05
N HIS A 35 -33.77 32.80 -22.93
CA HIS A 35 -32.34 33.04 -23.08
C HIS A 35 -31.94 33.03 -24.58
N GLU A 36 -31.49 34.17 -25.10
CA GLU A 36 -31.08 34.32 -26.52
C GLU A 36 -29.88 33.44 -26.90
N ASP A 37 -28.98 33.16 -25.95
CA ASP A 37 -27.77 32.35 -26.11
C ASP A 37 -28.01 30.84 -25.87
N LEU A 38 -29.19 30.49 -25.34
CA LEU A 38 -29.62 29.12 -25.08
C LEU A 38 -30.92 28.82 -25.84
N VAL A 39 -30.84 28.77 -27.16
CA VAL A 39 -31.98 28.36 -28.00
C VAL A 39 -32.32 26.89 -27.72
N ILE A 40 -33.57 26.63 -27.34
CA ILE A 40 -34.11 25.30 -27.06
C ILE A 40 -35.00 24.91 -28.24
N ASN A 41 -34.71 23.78 -28.87
CA ASN A 41 -35.52 23.32 -30.01
C ASN A 41 -36.72 22.50 -29.54
N ARG A 42 -36.54 21.72 -28.47
CA ARG A 42 -37.59 20.92 -27.87
C ARG A 42 -37.53 20.96 -26.35
N LEU A 43 -38.68 21.15 -25.71
CA LEU A 43 -38.85 21.02 -24.26
C LEU A 43 -39.82 19.88 -23.95
N ASP A 44 -39.30 18.78 -23.42
CA ASP A 44 -40.06 17.66 -22.89
C ASP A 44 -40.41 17.93 -21.42
N LEU A 45 -41.63 18.42 -21.20
CA LEU A 45 -42.11 18.91 -19.91
C LEU A 45 -42.96 17.85 -19.19
N ILE A 46 -42.43 17.33 -18.08
CA ILE A 46 -43.09 16.32 -17.27
C ILE A 46 -44.00 16.98 -16.23
N HIS A 47 -45.25 16.53 -16.16
CA HIS A 47 -46.23 17.01 -15.20
C HIS A 47 -47.13 15.87 -14.70
N SER A 48 -47.82 16.10 -13.59
CA SER A 48 -48.92 15.23 -13.15
C SER A 48 -50.26 15.67 -13.75
N ALA A 49 -51.24 14.77 -13.78
CA ALA A 49 -52.57 14.98 -14.36
C ALA A 49 -53.29 16.16 -13.70
N GLN A 50 -53.15 16.32 -12.38
CA GLN A 50 -53.70 17.47 -11.65
C GLN A 50 -53.17 18.84 -12.14
N HIS A 51 -51.99 18.86 -12.76
CA HIS A 51 -51.37 20.08 -13.28
C HIS A 51 -51.45 20.21 -14.81
N ALA A 52 -52.23 19.38 -15.51
CA ALA A 52 -52.33 19.40 -16.97
C ALA A 52 -52.77 20.77 -17.53
N SER A 53 -53.69 21.46 -16.84
CA SER A 53 -54.13 22.80 -17.23
C SER A 53 -53.04 23.87 -17.07
N LEU A 54 -52.16 23.71 -16.07
CA LEU A 54 -51.00 24.58 -15.88
C LEU A 54 -49.93 24.30 -16.94
N ALA A 55 -49.64 23.02 -17.20
CA ALA A 55 -48.70 22.60 -18.24
C ALA A 55 -49.08 23.16 -19.61
N SER A 56 -50.36 23.06 -19.98
CA SER A 56 -50.90 23.61 -21.23
C SER A 56 -50.72 25.13 -21.32
N ARG A 57 -50.92 25.86 -20.20
CA ARG A 57 -50.71 27.31 -20.17
C ARG A 57 -49.23 27.67 -20.27
N VAL A 58 -48.35 26.93 -19.59
CA VAL A 58 -46.90 27.14 -19.68
C VAL A 58 -46.42 26.91 -21.12
N ALA A 59 -46.91 25.87 -21.80
CA ALA A 59 -46.60 25.64 -23.21
C ALA A 59 -47.05 26.82 -24.12
N GLN A 60 -48.24 27.37 -23.88
CA GLN A 60 -48.73 28.56 -24.61
C GLN A 60 -47.90 29.81 -24.31
N ASP A 61 -47.50 30.01 -23.06
CA ASP A 61 -46.65 31.14 -22.67
C ASP A 61 -45.24 31.00 -23.27
N ILE A 62 -44.69 29.78 -23.36
CA ILE A 62 -43.42 29.50 -24.05
C ILE A 62 -43.52 29.84 -25.53
N ALA A 63 -44.59 29.43 -26.21
CA ALA A 63 -44.80 29.75 -27.63
C ALA A 63 -44.87 31.26 -27.92
N GLN A 64 -45.16 32.10 -26.92
CA GLN A 64 -45.12 33.56 -27.06
C GLN A 64 -43.71 34.14 -26.95
N VAL A 65 -42.83 33.52 -26.15
CA VAL A 65 -41.47 34.04 -25.88
C VAL A 65 -40.40 33.37 -26.73
N SER A 66 -40.62 32.13 -27.15
CA SER A 66 -39.77 31.35 -28.05
C SER A 66 -40.67 30.53 -28.98
N PRO A 67 -41.15 31.15 -30.09
CA PRO A 67 -41.99 30.49 -31.08
C PRO A 67 -41.34 29.28 -31.75
N GLU A 68 -40.01 29.21 -31.74
CA GLU A 68 -39.20 28.11 -32.28
C GLU A 68 -39.08 26.88 -31.36
N THR A 69 -39.47 27.00 -30.08
CA THR A 69 -39.42 25.88 -29.13
C THR A 69 -40.65 24.97 -29.28
N GLU A 70 -40.45 23.69 -29.63
CA GLU A 70 -41.50 22.67 -29.54
C GLU A 70 -41.67 22.19 -28.09
N VAL A 71 -42.85 22.39 -27.47
CA VAL A 71 -43.13 21.87 -26.13
C VAL A 71 -43.91 20.55 -26.21
N ARG A 72 -43.33 19.47 -25.70
CA ARG A 72 -43.97 18.15 -25.56
C ARG A 72 -44.34 17.90 -24.11
N LEU A 73 -45.62 17.62 -23.85
CA LEU A 73 -46.11 17.36 -22.50
C LEU A 73 -46.10 15.85 -22.21
N HIS A 74 -45.46 15.47 -21.11
CA HIS A 74 -45.40 14.10 -20.63
C HIS A 74 -46.11 14.00 -19.29
N THR A 75 -47.12 13.12 -19.22
CA THR A 75 -47.83 12.88 -17.95
C THR A 75 -47.14 11.74 -17.21
N LEU A 76 -46.74 12.01 -15.96
CA LEU A 76 -46.11 11.02 -15.08
C LEU A 76 -46.71 11.17 -13.67
N GLU A 77 -47.23 10.06 -13.14
CA GLU A 77 -47.93 10.02 -11.85
C GLU A 77 -47.06 9.40 -10.77
N PHE A 78 -47.16 9.95 -9.56
CA PHE A 78 -46.56 9.43 -8.34
C PHE A 78 -47.65 9.36 -7.28
N LYS A 79 -47.71 8.27 -6.50
CA LYS A 79 -48.54 8.22 -5.29
C LYS A 79 -47.96 9.13 -4.22
N ASP A 80 -46.63 9.11 -4.04
CA ASP A 80 -45.89 10.06 -3.20
C ASP A 80 -44.68 10.65 -3.95
N ALA A 81 -44.72 11.96 -4.24
CA ALA A 81 -43.64 12.69 -4.89
C ALA A 81 -42.41 12.93 -3.98
N TRP A 82 -42.47 12.48 -2.73
CA TRP A 82 -41.38 12.49 -1.76
C TRP A 82 -40.82 11.09 -1.46
N ASP A 83 -41.44 10.03 -2.00
CA ASP A 83 -40.89 8.67 -1.93
C ASP A 83 -39.82 8.50 -3.00
N PHE A 84 -38.60 8.21 -2.56
CA PHE A 84 -37.44 8.11 -3.45
C PHE A 84 -37.53 6.90 -4.40
N GLU A 85 -37.96 5.75 -3.90
CA GLU A 85 -38.01 4.51 -4.69
C GLU A 85 -39.06 4.62 -5.80
N GLU A 86 -40.23 5.18 -5.48
CA GLU A 86 -41.30 5.41 -6.43
C GLU A 86 -40.88 6.41 -7.52
N VAL A 87 -40.37 7.58 -7.12
CA VAL A 87 -39.97 8.64 -8.05
C VAL A 87 -38.82 8.18 -8.95
N TYR A 88 -37.80 7.53 -8.38
CA TYR A 88 -36.67 7.01 -9.14
C TYR A 88 -37.12 5.96 -10.17
N SER A 89 -37.95 4.99 -9.75
CA SER A 89 -38.43 3.92 -10.63
C SER A 89 -39.24 4.47 -11.80
N ALA A 90 -40.14 5.41 -11.54
CA ALA A 90 -40.97 6.01 -12.59
C ALA A 90 -40.13 6.84 -13.58
N LEU A 91 -39.16 7.62 -13.10
CA LEU A 91 -38.26 8.39 -13.96
C LEU A 91 -37.29 7.51 -14.74
N HIS A 92 -36.81 6.44 -14.13
CA HIS A 92 -35.97 5.45 -14.79
C HIS A 92 -36.73 4.75 -15.92
N ASP A 93 -37.98 4.35 -15.68
CA ASP A 93 -38.86 3.77 -16.69
C ASP A 93 -39.16 4.75 -17.83
N PHE A 94 -39.39 6.02 -17.50
CA PHE A 94 -39.53 7.09 -18.48
C PHE A 94 -38.27 7.19 -19.35
N ALA A 95 -37.09 7.30 -18.74
CA ALA A 95 -35.83 7.41 -19.47
C ALA A 95 -35.57 6.20 -20.38
N ARG A 96 -35.86 4.97 -19.91
CA ARG A 96 -35.68 3.76 -20.74
C ARG A 96 -36.61 3.68 -21.95
N ARG A 97 -37.80 4.28 -21.87
CA ARG A 97 -38.77 4.33 -22.99
C ARG A 97 -38.53 5.52 -23.91
N TYR A 98 -37.80 6.51 -23.44
CA TYR A 98 -37.49 7.72 -24.20
C TYR A 98 -36.45 7.41 -25.30
N PRO A 99 -36.73 7.73 -26.58
CA PRO A 99 -35.85 7.40 -27.69
C PRO A 99 -34.71 8.43 -27.82
N PHE A 100 -33.70 8.32 -26.96
CA PHE A 100 -32.53 9.20 -27.03
C PHE A 100 -31.72 8.97 -28.31
N ASP A 101 -31.46 10.04 -29.06
CA ASP A 101 -30.56 10.10 -30.22
C ASP A 101 -29.44 11.09 -29.94
N THR A 102 -28.39 10.62 -29.26
CA THR A 102 -27.24 11.45 -28.90
C THR A 102 -26.37 11.84 -30.09
N ASP A 103 -26.56 11.22 -31.26
CA ASP A 103 -25.82 11.53 -32.47
C ASP A 103 -26.44 12.74 -33.18
N ALA A 104 -27.77 12.84 -33.20
CA ALA A 104 -28.49 13.96 -33.79
C ALA A 104 -28.79 15.09 -32.79
N GLU A 105 -29.09 14.80 -31.53
CA GLU A 105 -29.60 15.77 -30.55
C GLU A 105 -28.63 16.01 -29.38
N GLU A 106 -28.77 17.17 -28.73
CA GLU A 106 -28.08 17.50 -27.47
C GLU A 106 -29.10 17.57 -26.33
N TYR A 107 -28.93 16.72 -25.30
CA TYR A 107 -29.86 16.65 -24.17
C TYR A 107 -29.38 17.45 -22.95
N LEU A 108 -30.29 18.22 -22.37
CA LEU A 108 -30.12 18.92 -21.10
C LEU A 108 -31.24 18.52 -20.14
N VAL A 109 -30.90 18.27 -18.88
CA VAL A 109 -31.85 17.91 -17.82
C VAL A 109 -32.06 19.10 -16.90
N HIS A 110 -33.25 19.69 -16.94
CA HIS A 110 -33.59 20.87 -16.17
C HIS A 110 -33.95 20.50 -14.72
N ILE A 111 -33.09 20.91 -13.79
CA ILE A 111 -33.17 20.53 -12.36
C ILE A 111 -33.65 21.67 -11.44
N THR A 112 -34.05 22.82 -11.98
CA THR A 112 -34.53 23.95 -11.15
C THR A 112 -35.91 23.67 -10.54
N THR A 113 -36.74 22.89 -11.24
CA THR A 113 -38.13 22.59 -10.89
C THR A 113 -38.30 21.14 -10.44
N GLY A 114 -39.44 20.85 -9.80
CA GLY A 114 -39.72 19.55 -9.18
C GLY A 114 -39.43 19.52 -7.68
N THR A 115 -39.77 18.40 -7.03
CA THR A 115 -39.41 18.17 -5.62
C THR A 115 -37.90 17.94 -5.49
N HIS A 116 -37.33 18.14 -4.29
CA HIS A 116 -35.92 17.81 -4.06
C HIS A 116 -35.61 16.34 -4.37
N VAL A 117 -36.56 15.43 -4.13
CA VAL A 117 -36.44 14.01 -4.49
C VAL A 117 -36.34 13.85 -6.01
N GLY A 118 -37.21 14.52 -6.78
CA GLY A 118 -37.14 14.52 -8.24
C GLY A 118 -35.82 15.10 -8.78
N GLN A 119 -35.31 16.16 -8.17
CA GLN A 119 -34.01 16.76 -8.52
C GLN A 119 -32.85 15.78 -8.30
N ILE A 120 -32.84 15.07 -7.17
CA ILE A 120 -31.83 14.03 -6.89
C ILE A 120 -31.96 12.88 -7.90
N CYS A 121 -33.18 12.46 -8.24
CA CYS A 121 -33.37 11.41 -9.23
C CYS A 121 -32.86 11.81 -10.63
N TRP A 122 -33.09 13.07 -11.05
CA TRP A 122 -32.49 13.58 -12.28
C TRP A 122 -30.97 13.55 -12.26
N PHE A 123 -30.36 13.97 -11.15
CA PHE A 123 -28.92 13.89 -10.97
C PHE A 123 -28.42 12.46 -11.15
N LEU A 124 -29.00 11.50 -10.43
CA LEU A 124 -28.57 10.09 -10.45
C LEU A 124 -28.76 9.44 -11.82
N LEU A 125 -29.87 9.69 -12.50
CA LEU A 125 -30.12 9.13 -13.84
C LEU A 125 -29.20 9.73 -14.91
N THR A 126 -28.81 11.00 -14.75
CA THR A 126 -27.86 11.66 -15.64
C THR A 126 -26.43 11.17 -15.36
N GLU A 127 -26.04 11.04 -14.09
CA GLU A 127 -24.74 10.50 -13.66
C GLU A 127 -24.54 9.06 -14.14
N ALA A 128 -25.56 8.21 -13.96
CA ALA A 128 -25.55 6.83 -14.42
C ALA A 128 -25.62 6.68 -15.95
N ARG A 129 -25.66 7.80 -16.69
CA ARG A 129 -25.84 7.87 -18.15
C ARG A 129 -27.09 7.16 -18.68
N VAL A 130 -28.09 6.95 -17.82
CA VAL A 130 -29.42 6.48 -18.24
C VAL A 130 -30.13 7.57 -19.04
N ILE A 131 -29.91 8.83 -18.65
CA ILE A 131 -30.27 10.01 -19.44
C ILE A 131 -28.97 10.60 -19.98
N PRO A 132 -28.67 10.45 -21.27
CA PRO A 132 -27.40 10.87 -21.83
C PRO A 132 -27.40 12.38 -22.11
N GLY A 133 -27.12 13.18 -21.09
CA GLY A 133 -27.14 14.64 -21.17
C GLY A 133 -26.35 15.35 -20.07
N ARG A 134 -26.48 16.67 -20.01
CA ARG A 134 -25.89 17.54 -18.97
C ARG A 134 -26.98 18.15 -18.10
N LEU A 135 -26.67 18.51 -16.87
CA LEU A 135 -27.66 19.18 -16.01
C LEU A 135 -27.75 20.66 -16.39
N LEU A 136 -28.96 21.21 -16.30
CA LEU A 136 -29.26 22.61 -16.54
C LEU A 136 -29.98 23.18 -15.31
N GLN A 137 -29.37 24.21 -14.71
CA GLN A 137 -29.90 24.85 -13.53
C GLN A 137 -30.04 26.35 -13.77
N LEU A 138 -31.22 26.90 -13.46
CA LEU A 138 -31.47 28.33 -13.51
C LEU A 138 -31.33 28.95 -12.12
N THR A 139 -30.91 30.20 -12.11
CA THR A 139 -30.80 31.06 -10.92
C THR A 139 -31.71 32.27 -11.12
N PRO A 140 -32.60 32.58 -10.15
CA PRO A 140 -33.50 33.72 -10.25
C PRO A 140 -32.74 35.05 -10.34
N PRO A 141 -33.30 36.09 -10.99
CA PRO A 141 -32.72 37.42 -11.01
C PRO A 141 -32.68 38.02 -9.59
N LYS A 142 -31.68 38.88 -9.33
CA LYS A 142 -31.50 39.56 -8.03
C LYS A 142 -32.73 40.38 -7.58
N ARG A 143 -33.55 40.84 -8.52
CA ARG A 143 -34.84 41.49 -8.27
C ARG A 143 -35.94 40.76 -9.02
N TRP A 144 -36.94 40.28 -8.29
CA TRP A 144 -38.07 39.51 -8.85
C TRP A 144 -38.99 40.31 -9.78
N LYS A 145 -38.89 41.64 -9.80
CA LYS A 145 -39.72 42.54 -10.63
C LYS A 145 -39.12 42.86 -12.00
N ASP A 146 -37.85 42.53 -12.23
CA ASP A 146 -37.25 42.69 -13.55
C ASP A 146 -37.70 41.46 -14.36
N SER A 147 -38.38 41.66 -15.50
CA SER A 147 -38.83 40.59 -16.41
C SER A 147 -37.69 39.80 -17.06
N ALA A 148 -36.51 39.77 -16.43
CA ALA A 148 -35.32 39.10 -16.89
C ALA A 148 -35.41 37.58 -16.58
N PRO A 149 -34.88 36.73 -17.48
CA PRO A 149 -34.93 35.28 -17.31
C PRO A 149 -34.05 34.75 -16.16
N GLY A 150 -33.18 35.58 -15.61
CA GLY A 150 -32.18 35.18 -14.61
C GLY A 150 -30.87 34.75 -15.29
N THR A 151 -30.13 33.86 -14.65
CA THR A 151 -28.91 33.26 -15.23
C THR A 151 -29.06 31.74 -15.24
N TYR A 152 -28.34 31.05 -16.13
CA TYR A 152 -28.33 29.59 -16.17
C TYR A 152 -26.90 29.05 -16.06
N GLY A 153 -26.79 27.81 -15.57
CA GLY A 153 -25.56 27.03 -15.55
C GLY A 153 -25.80 25.67 -16.18
N VAL A 154 -24.95 25.28 -17.12
CA VAL A 154 -24.90 23.92 -17.66
C VAL A 154 -23.77 23.17 -16.95
N ILE A 155 -24.12 22.08 -16.28
CA ILE A 155 -23.20 21.28 -15.47
C ILE A 155 -22.95 19.97 -16.21
N ASP A 156 -21.70 19.79 -16.66
CA ASP A 156 -21.24 18.53 -17.23
C ASP A 156 -20.84 17.59 -16.09
N LEU A 157 -21.51 16.44 -15.96
CA LEU A 157 -21.21 15.45 -14.92
C LEU A 157 -20.04 14.53 -15.30
N ASP A 158 -19.45 14.68 -16.50
CA ASP A 158 -18.28 13.90 -16.89
C ASP A 158 -17.03 14.35 -16.12
N LEU A 159 -16.72 13.62 -15.05
CA LEU A 159 -15.54 13.82 -14.20
C LEU A 159 -14.21 13.70 -14.95
N SER A 160 -14.17 13.14 -16.18
CA SER A 160 -12.93 13.06 -16.98
C SER A 160 -12.42 14.42 -17.46
N ARG A 161 -13.26 15.47 -17.43
CA ARG A 161 -12.86 16.85 -17.75
C ARG A 161 -12.46 17.68 -16.53
N TYR A 162 -12.71 17.18 -15.32
CA TYR A 162 -12.32 17.82 -14.06
C TYR A 162 -10.96 17.27 -13.58
N ASP A 163 -9.92 17.54 -14.37
CA ASP A 163 -8.53 17.21 -14.05
C ASP A 163 -8.06 17.83 -12.70
N GLU A 164 -8.70 18.87 -12.18
CA GLU A 164 -8.30 19.53 -10.93
C GLU A 164 -8.54 18.66 -9.68
N ILE A 165 -9.64 17.89 -9.62
CA ILE A 165 -9.92 16.99 -8.50
C ILE A 165 -9.01 15.77 -8.58
N ALA A 166 -8.82 15.20 -9.78
CA ALA A 166 -7.86 14.13 -10.01
C ALA A 166 -6.41 14.58 -9.71
N THR A 167 -6.07 15.84 -10.00
CA THR A 167 -4.76 16.45 -9.68
C THR A 167 -4.58 16.62 -8.18
N ARG A 168 -5.62 17.04 -7.44
CA ARG A 168 -5.57 17.10 -5.97
C ARG A 168 -5.43 15.72 -5.34
N PHE A 169 -6.18 14.72 -5.80
CA PHE A 169 -6.00 13.35 -5.32
C PHE A 169 -4.62 12.78 -5.67
N LYS A 170 -4.08 13.08 -6.85
CA LYS A 170 -2.71 12.71 -7.23
C LYS A 170 -1.68 13.42 -6.36
N ALA A 171 -1.88 14.69 -6.03
CA ALA A 171 -1.01 15.45 -5.14
C ALA A 171 -1.04 14.90 -3.70
N GLU A 172 -2.22 14.60 -3.15
CA GLU A 172 -2.37 13.97 -1.84
C GLU A 172 -1.74 12.57 -1.79
N GLN A 173 -1.91 11.78 -2.85
CA GLN A 173 -1.24 10.47 -2.97
C GLN A 173 0.28 10.62 -3.07
N ALA A 174 0.78 11.59 -3.84
CA ALA A 174 2.21 11.85 -3.96
C ALA A 174 2.81 12.31 -2.61
N GLU A 175 2.10 13.15 -1.86
CA GLU A 175 2.50 13.59 -0.53
C GLU A 175 2.52 12.42 0.47
N ALA A 176 1.47 11.59 0.49
CA ALA A 176 1.43 10.41 1.35
C ALA A 176 2.53 9.38 0.99
N ALA A 177 2.79 9.17 -0.29
CA ALA A 177 3.88 8.31 -0.76
C ALA A 177 5.25 8.89 -0.38
N SER A 178 5.45 10.19 -0.52
CA SER A 178 6.68 10.88 -0.07
C SER A 178 6.87 10.75 1.43
N PHE A 179 5.79 10.91 2.21
CA PHE A 179 5.79 10.73 3.65
C PHE A 179 6.24 9.31 4.06
N LEU A 180 5.70 8.27 3.41
CA LEU A 180 6.13 6.88 3.66
C LEU A 180 7.61 6.65 3.32
N LYS A 181 8.17 7.40 2.37
CA LYS A 181 9.59 7.38 2.02
C LYS A 181 10.45 8.27 2.92
N SER A 182 9.89 8.88 3.97
CA SER A 182 10.57 9.87 4.82
C SER A 182 11.10 11.08 4.06
N GLY A 183 10.46 11.44 2.94
CA GLY A 183 10.92 12.51 2.05
C GLY A 183 12.12 12.13 1.18
N ILE A 184 12.54 10.87 1.18
CA ILE A 184 13.66 10.41 0.33
C ILE A 184 13.16 10.23 -1.10
N GLU A 185 13.79 10.95 -2.04
CA GLU A 185 13.55 10.81 -3.48
C GLU A 185 14.18 9.52 -4.02
N THR A 186 13.53 8.39 -3.76
CA THR A 186 13.98 7.08 -4.25
C THR A 186 13.81 6.96 -5.75
N ARG A 187 14.87 6.54 -6.43
CA ARG A 187 14.95 6.39 -7.89
C ARG A 187 14.53 4.99 -8.35
N ASN A 188 14.42 4.04 -7.43
CA ASN A 188 13.99 2.68 -7.76
C ASN A 188 12.47 2.61 -8.05
N ALA A 189 12.10 2.34 -9.30
CA ALA A 189 10.71 2.28 -9.74
C ALA A 189 9.89 1.17 -9.04
N GLY A 190 10.51 0.00 -8.80
CA GLY A 190 9.84 -1.11 -8.11
C GLY A 190 9.51 -0.80 -6.66
N PHE A 191 10.44 -0.16 -5.95
CA PHE A 191 10.23 0.34 -4.60
C PHE A 191 9.16 1.43 -4.56
N ASN A 192 9.16 2.36 -5.52
CA ASN A 192 8.13 3.40 -5.63
C ASN A 192 6.73 2.80 -5.80
N ALA A 193 6.55 1.85 -6.73
CA ALA A 193 5.28 1.17 -6.94
C ALA A 193 4.84 0.33 -5.72
N MET A 194 5.80 -0.25 -4.99
CA MET A 194 5.52 -0.96 -3.75
C MET A 194 5.00 0.01 -2.67
N ILE A 195 5.63 1.17 -2.50
CA ILE A 195 5.20 2.19 -1.52
C ILE A 195 3.80 2.71 -1.86
N GLU A 196 3.49 2.95 -3.13
CA GLU A 196 2.15 3.35 -3.57
C GLU A 196 1.09 2.30 -3.22
N ARG A 197 1.39 1.01 -3.42
CA ARG A 197 0.49 -0.08 -2.99
C ARG A 197 0.35 -0.16 -1.48
N ILE A 198 1.43 0.05 -0.73
CA ILE A 198 1.40 0.08 0.74
C ILE A 198 0.51 1.24 1.22
N GLU A 199 0.59 2.43 0.59
CA GLU A 199 -0.30 3.56 0.88
C GLU A 199 -1.75 3.17 0.68
N GLN A 200 -2.09 2.61 -0.47
CA GLN A 200 -3.47 2.19 -0.78
C GLN A 200 -4.00 1.17 0.24
N VAL A 201 -3.19 0.17 0.59
CA VAL A 201 -3.55 -0.85 1.60
C VAL A 201 -3.69 -0.22 2.98
N ALA A 202 -2.75 0.63 3.39
CA ALA A 202 -2.78 1.31 4.68
C ALA A 202 -4.04 2.18 4.82
N VAL A 203 -4.48 2.83 3.75
CA VAL A 203 -5.66 3.70 3.77
C VAL A 203 -6.96 2.92 3.67
N ARG A 204 -7.03 1.88 2.83
CA ARG A 204 -8.29 1.20 2.49
C ARG A 204 -8.55 -0.07 3.29
N SER A 205 -7.56 -0.59 4.02
CA SER A 205 -7.64 -1.86 4.72
C SER A 205 -7.20 -1.78 6.19
N LYS A 206 -7.85 -2.58 7.03
CA LYS A 206 -7.47 -2.86 8.42
C LYS A 206 -6.81 -4.23 8.60
N ALA A 207 -6.69 -5.01 7.52
CA ALA A 207 -6.15 -6.35 7.58
C ALA A 207 -4.63 -6.35 7.85
N PRO A 208 -4.06 -7.46 8.35
CA PRO A 208 -2.63 -7.56 8.62
C PRO A 208 -1.77 -7.28 7.39
N VAL A 209 -0.61 -6.65 7.61
CA VAL A 209 0.42 -6.43 6.58
C VAL A 209 1.69 -7.18 6.97
N LEU A 210 2.23 -7.98 6.05
CA LEU A 210 3.48 -8.71 6.21
C LEU A 210 4.59 -8.03 5.41
N LEU A 211 5.60 -7.52 6.11
CA LEU A 211 6.81 -6.93 5.54
C LEU A 211 7.94 -7.96 5.58
N THR A 212 8.32 -8.46 4.41
CA THR A 212 9.47 -9.38 4.27
C THR A 212 10.68 -8.62 3.76
N GLY A 213 11.88 -9.17 3.96
CA GLY A 213 13.12 -8.59 3.42
C GLY A 213 14.26 -8.64 4.42
N PRO A 214 15.50 -8.38 3.98
CA PRO A 214 16.67 -8.58 4.81
C PRO A 214 16.69 -7.63 6.01
N THR A 215 17.45 -8.01 7.04
CA THR A 215 17.65 -7.17 8.22
C THR A 215 18.30 -5.85 7.81
N GLY A 216 17.80 -4.73 8.36
CA GLY A 216 18.28 -3.39 8.01
C GLY A 216 17.73 -2.83 6.70
N ALA A 217 16.74 -3.46 6.05
CA ALA A 217 16.07 -2.91 4.85
C ALA A 217 15.10 -1.75 5.13
N GLY A 218 14.82 -1.43 6.40
CA GLY A 218 13.92 -0.34 6.81
C GLY A 218 12.49 -0.76 7.22
N LYS A 219 12.24 -2.05 7.50
CA LYS A 219 10.91 -2.58 7.87
C LYS A 219 10.28 -1.81 9.05
N SER A 220 11.00 -1.63 10.15
CA SER A 220 10.49 -0.95 11.35
C SER A 220 10.20 0.54 11.12
N GLN A 221 11.04 1.22 10.33
CA GLN A 221 10.82 2.61 9.94
C GLN A 221 9.55 2.74 9.07
N LEU A 222 9.37 1.83 8.11
CA LEU A 222 8.18 1.82 7.26
C LEU A 222 6.91 1.51 8.08
N ALA A 223 6.96 0.57 9.02
CA ALA A 223 5.85 0.26 9.92
C ALA A 223 5.44 1.49 10.76
N ARG A 224 6.42 2.24 11.28
CA ARG A 224 6.17 3.50 12.00
C ARG A 224 5.53 4.55 11.09
N LYS A 225 5.99 4.69 9.85
CA LYS A 225 5.40 5.62 8.88
C LYS A 225 3.97 5.25 8.49
N ILE A 226 3.67 3.96 8.36
CA ILE A 226 2.30 3.48 8.16
C ILE A 226 1.41 3.85 9.35
N TYR A 227 1.91 3.70 10.58
CA TYR A 227 1.20 4.15 11.79
C TYR A 227 0.94 5.65 11.77
N GLU A 228 1.97 6.47 11.52
CA GLU A 228 1.85 7.93 11.49
C GLU A 228 0.83 8.37 10.43
N LEU A 229 0.84 7.75 9.23
CA LEU A 229 -0.12 8.00 8.17
C LEU A 229 -1.56 7.66 8.59
N LYS A 230 -1.78 6.46 9.15
CA LYS A 230 -3.10 6.03 9.64
C LYS A 230 -3.60 6.92 10.78
N HIS A 231 -2.71 7.35 11.67
CA HIS A 231 -3.03 8.24 12.80
C HIS A 231 -3.41 9.64 12.31
N ALA A 232 -2.64 10.21 11.37
CA ALA A 232 -2.95 11.52 10.76
C ALA A 232 -4.32 11.54 10.05
N ARG A 233 -4.74 10.39 9.49
CA ARG A 233 -6.06 10.22 8.86
C ARG A 233 -7.16 9.76 9.84
N HIS A 234 -6.92 9.82 11.14
CA HIS A 234 -7.87 9.42 12.20
C HIS A 234 -8.37 7.97 12.10
N GLN A 235 -7.62 7.07 11.45
CA GLN A 235 -7.99 5.66 11.30
C GLN A 235 -7.61 4.80 12.51
N ILE A 236 -6.68 5.28 13.33
CA ILE A 236 -6.23 4.68 14.60
C ILE A 236 -6.07 5.77 15.66
N LYS A 237 -6.36 5.44 16.92
CA LYS A 237 -6.28 6.38 18.06
C LYS A 237 -5.32 5.93 19.16
N GLY A 238 -5.09 4.63 19.25
CA GLY A 238 -4.17 4.01 20.19
C GLY A 238 -2.72 4.11 19.74
N PRO A 239 -1.78 3.68 20.60
CA PRO A 239 -0.35 3.87 20.37
C PRO A 239 0.22 2.92 19.31
N PHE A 240 1.41 3.26 18.81
CA PHE A 240 2.29 2.33 18.10
C PHE A 240 3.06 1.50 19.11
N VAL A 241 2.90 0.17 19.07
CA VAL A 241 3.63 -0.77 19.94
C VAL A 241 4.52 -1.63 19.06
N GLU A 242 5.83 -1.50 19.25
CA GLU A 242 6.86 -2.26 18.54
C GLU A 242 7.41 -3.37 19.44
N VAL A 243 7.45 -4.60 18.92
CA VAL A 243 7.91 -5.78 19.65
C VAL A 243 8.89 -6.55 18.78
N ASN A 244 10.13 -6.72 19.26
CA ASN A 244 11.12 -7.56 18.61
C ASN A 244 10.99 -9.00 19.12
N CYS A 245 10.41 -9.88 18.30
CA CYS A 245 10.16 -11.28 18.65
C CYS A 245 11.45 -12.08 18.87
N ALA A 246 12.58 -11.66 18.31
CA ALA A 246 13.87 -12.31 18.56
C ALA A 246 14.35 -12.19 20.01
N THR A 247 13.87 -11.17 20.74
CA THR A 247 14.20 -10.95 22.16
C THR A 247 13.29 -11.72 23.12
N LEU A 248 12.26 -12.37 22.60
CA LEU A 248 11.25 -13.08 23.36
C LEU A 248 11.47 -14.59 23.28
N ARG A 249 11.59 -15.26 24.44
CA ARG A 249 11.77 -16.71 24.54
C ARG A 249 10.97 -17.30 25.72
N GLY A 250 10.21 -18.36 25.48
CA GLY A 250 9.50 -19.14 26.51
C GLY A 250 8.53 -18.31 27.34
N ASP A 251 8.43 -18.59 28.64
CA ASP A 251 7.48 -17.92 29.55
C ASP A 251 7.61 -16.38 29.58
N SER A 252 8.82 -15.87 29.32
CA SER A 252 9.06 -14.43 29.23
C SER A 252 8.39 -13.79 28.00
N ALA A 253 8.31 -14.53 26.89
CA ALA A 253 7.61 -14.12 25.68
C ALA A 253 6.10 -13.99 25.93
N MET A 254 5.52 -15.05 26.51
CA MET A 254 4.10 -15.11 26.82
C MET A 254 3.70 -13.98 27.79
N SER A 255 4.48 -13.81 28.85
CA SER A 255 4.30 -12.76 29.85
C SER A 255 4.44 -11.34 29.28
N ALA A 256 5.38 -11.11 28.35
CA ALA A 256 5.56 -9.81 27.71
C ALA A 256 4.42 -9.49 26.73
N LEU A 257 4.06 -10.44 25.86
CA LEU A 257 3.03 -10.26 24.82
C LEU A 257 1.63 -10.18 25.42
N PHE A 258 1.23 -11.18 26.20
CA PHE A 258 -0.15 -11.36 26.68
C PHE A 258 -0.38 -10.82 28.09
N GLY A 259 0.69 -10.50 28.81
CA GLY A 259 0.61 -10.10 30.21
C GLY A 259 0.51 -11.30 31.15
N HIS A 260 0.51 -11.04 32.44
CA HIS A 260 0.35 -12.06 33.47
C HIS A 260 -0.34 -11.50 34.71
N VAL A 261 -0.95 -12.38 35.48
CA VAL A 261 -1.43 -12.06 36.84
C VAL A 261 -0.36 -12.38 37.87
N LYS A 262 -0.42 -11.71 39.02
CA LYS A 262 0.47 -11.97 40.16
C LYS A 262 0.45 -13.46 40.52
N GLY A 263 1.64 -14.04 40.66
CA GLY A 263 1.81 -15.45 41.02
C GLY A 263 1.73 -16.44 39.86
N ALA A 264 1.62 -15.98 38.60
CA ALA A 264 1.56 -16.86 37.43
C ALA A 264 2.83 -17.69 37.18
N PHE A 265 4.01 -17.19 37.59
CA PHE A 265 5.30 -17.90 37.53
C PHE A 265 6.27 -17.35 38.59
N THR A 266 7.41 -18.01 38.79
CA THR A 266 8.45 -17.58 39.73
C THR A 266 9.02 -16.21 39.33
N GLY A 267 8.68 -15.17 40.10
CA GLY A 267 9.07 -13.77 39.82
C GLY A 267 7.91 -12.85 39.42
N ALA A 268 6.68 -13.36 39.25
CA ALA A 268 5.48 -12.58 38.96
C ALA A 268 4.97 -11.82 40.21
N MET A 269 5.69 -10.78 40.62
CA MET A 269 5.41 -10.01 41.85
C MET A 269 4.17 -9.11 41.75
N SER A 270 3.79 -8.71 40.54
CA SER A 270 2.66 -7.83 40.24
C SER A 270 2.03 -8.15 38.89
N ASP A 271 0.76 -7.81 38.69
CA ASP A 271 0.09 -7.95 37.40
C ASP A 271 0.76 -7.11 36.30
N ARG A 272 0.80 -7.64 35.07
CA ARG A 272 1.28 -6.95 33.87
C ARG A 272 0.24 -7.07 32.76
N ALA A 273 -0.13 -5.93 32.17
CA ALA A 273 -1.17 -5.86 31.15
C ALA A 273 -0.81 -6.52 29.79
N GLY A 274 0.47 -6.67 29.47
CA GLY A 274 0.96 -7.19 28.19
C GLY A 274 1.03 -6.16 27.06
N LEU A 275 1.90 -6.41 26.07
CA LEU A 275 2.13 -5.53 24.92
C LEU A 275 0.94 -5.51 23.95
N LEU A 276 0.23 -6.63 23.78
CA LEU A 276 -0.96 -6.68 22.94
C LEU A 276 -2.08 -5.79 23.47
N ARG A 277 -2.24 -5.72 24.80
CA ARG A 277 -3.23 -4.84 25.42
C ARG A 277 -2.84 -3.37 25.32
N ALA A 278 -1.53 -3.08 25.42
CA ALA A 278 -1.02 -1.72 25.23
C ALA A 278 -1.31 -1.20 23.80
N ALA A 279 -1.38 -2.09 22.80
CA ALA A 279 -1.67 -1.74 21.41
C ALA A 279 -3.17 -1.52 21.10
N ASN A 280 -4.06 -1.55 22.11
CA ASN A 280 -5.50 -1.44 21.90
C ASN A 280 -5.89 -0.14 21.17
N ASN A 281 -6.76 -0.25 20.16
CA ASN A 281 -7.15 0.82 19.22
C ASN A 281 -5.98 1.44 18.42
N GLY A 282 -4.79 0.83 18.48
CA GLY A 282 -3.56 1.31 17.88
C GLY A 282 -3.01 0.33 16.84
N LEU A 283 -1.69 0.32 16.71
CA LEU A 283 -0.98 -0.53 15.75
C LEU A 283 0.13 -1.30 16.45
N LEU A 284 0.09 -2.63 16.33
CA LEU A 284 1.11 -3.56 16.81
C LEU A 284 2.05 -3.89 15.65
N PHE A 285 3.35 -3.66 15.83
CA PHE A 285 4.39 -4.12 14.94
C PHE A 285 5.18 -5.25 15.59
N LEU A 286 5.08 -6.46 15.01
CA LEU A 286 5.83 -7.64 15.43
C LEU A 286 7.03 -7.82 14.49
N ASP A 287 8.22 -7.37 14.91
CA ASP A 287 9.45 -7.55 14.15
C ASP A 287 10.03 -8.94 14.38
N GLU A 288 10.60 -9.51 13.33
CA GLU A 288 11.12 -10.89 13.25
C GLU A 288 10.13 -11.95 13.76
N ILE A 289 8.86 -11.91 13.32
CA ILE A 289 7.79 -12.85 13.76
C ILE A 289 8.14 -14.33 13.55
N GLY A 290 8.98 -14.64 12.56
CA GLY A 290 9.47 -16.00 12.30
C GLY A 290 10.42 -16.56 13.39
N GLU A 291 10.75 -15.76 14.41
CA GLU A 291 11.53 -16.17 15.59
C GLU A 291 10.65 -16.67 16.76
N LEU A 292 9.32 -16.52 16.67
CA LEU A 292 8.39 -17.02 17.70
C LEU A 292 8.35 -18.55 17.71
N GLY A 293 8.20 -19.15 18.89
CA GLY A 293 7.92 -20.58 19.02
C GLY A 293 6.47 -20.94 18.64
N ILE A 294 6.19 -22.23 18.49
CA ILE A 294 4.90 -22.73 18.01
C ILE A 294 3.75 -22.38 18.96
N ASP A 295 4.00 -22.39 20.27
CA ASP A 295 2.99 -22.06 21.27
C ASP A 295 2.66 -20.56 21.24
N GLU A 296 3.67 -19.69 21.13
CA GLU A 296 3.45 -18.25 20.97
C GLU A 296 2.72 -17.93 19.67
N GLN A 297 3.03 -18.63 18.58
CA GLN A 297 2.34 -18.49 17.29
C GLN A 297 0.85 -18.84 17.41
N ALA A 298 0.49 -19.91 18.13
CA ALA A 298 -0.91 -20.29 18.35
C ALA A 298 -1.68 -19.22 19.13
N MET A 299 -1.06 -18.64 20.17
CA MET A 299 -1.68 -17.57 20.95
C MET A 299 -1.81 -16.27 20.16
N ILE A 300 -0.80 -15.92 19.35
CA ILE A 300 -0.85 -14.74 18.47
C ILE A 300 -1.94 -14.89 17.42
N LEU A 301 -2.08 -16.07 16.80
CA LEU A 301 -3.17 -16.34 15.86
C LEU A 301 -4.54 -16.03 16.48
N ARG A 302 -4.80 -16.58 17.67
CA ARG A 302 -6.04 -16.34 18.40
C ARG A 302 -6.26 -14.85 18.69
N ALA A 303 -5.23 -14.13 19.13
CA ALA A 303 -5.32 -12.69 19.37
C ALA A 303 -5.60 -11.88 18.09
N ILE A 304 -5.10 -12.31 16.93
CA ILE A 304 -5.33 -11.66 15.63
C ILE A 304 -6.77 -11.87 15.15
N GLU A 305 -7.30 -13.08 15.32
CA GLU A 305 -8.63 -13.47 14.82
C GLU A 305 -9.75 -13.02 15.74
N GLU A 306 -9.65 -13.33 17.03
CA GLU A 306 -10.73 -13.10 18.00
C GLU A 306 -10.64 -11.72 18.67
N LYS A 307 -9.50 -11.02 18.53
CA LYS A 307 -9.19 -9.79 19.29
C LYS A 307 -9.26 -9.98 20.81
N ARG A 308 -9.16 -11.23 21.26
CA ARG A 308 -9.20 -11.65 22.66
C ARG A 308 -8.07 -12.61 22.96
N PHE A 309 -7.55 -12.55 24.17
CA PHE A 309 -6.49 -13.44 24.64
C PHE A 309 -6.50 -13.54 26.17
N LEU A 310 -5.87 -14.60 26.68
CA LEU A 310 -5.74 -14.87 28.10
C LEU A 310 -4.35 -14.43 28.59
N PRO A 311 -4.26 -13.55 29.60
CA PRO A 311 -3.02 -13.32 30.32
C PRO A 311 -2.52 -14.62 30.98
N VAL A 312 -1.21 -14.79 31.09
CA VAL A 312 -0.62 -15.97 31.73
C VAL A 312 -1.11 -16.09 33.17
N GLY A 313 -1.64 -17.27 33.53
CA GLY A 313 -2.19 -17.56 34.85
C GLY A 313 -3.60 -17.00 35.13
N SER A 314 -4.27 -16.43 34.13
CA SER A 314 -5.63 -15.89 34.25
C SER A 314 -6.63 -16.71 33.45
N ASP A 315 -7.79 -17.01 34.04
CA ASP A 315 -8.96 -17.58 33.33
C ASP A 315 -9.86 -16.49 32.72
N LYS A 316 -9.54 -15.21 32.94
CA LYS A 316 -10.29 -14.07 32.41
C LYS A 316 -9.64 -13.56 31.13
N GLU A 317 -10.40 -13.59 30.05
CA GLU A 317 -10.01 -13.02 28.77
C GLU A 317 -9.92 -11.49 28.82
N VAL A 318 -8.99 -10.96 28.03
CA VAL A 318 -8.83 -9.53 27.77
C VAL A 318 -8.98 -9.29 26.28
N ALA A 319 -9.64 -8.18 25.91
CA ALA A 319 -9.81 -7.77 24.51
C ALA A 319 -8.87 -6.63 24.12
N SER A 320 -8.41 -6.63 22.87
CA SER A 320 -7.62 -5.55 22.27
C SER A 320 -7.89 -5.45 20.77
N ASP A 321 -8.45 -4.33 20.31
CA ASP A 321 -8.69 -4.06 18.89
C ASP A 321 -7.48 -3.35 18.26
N PHE A 322 -6.41 -4.10 18.01
CA PHE A 322 -5.20 -3.60 17.37
C PHE A 322 -5.17 -3.95 15.87
N GLN A 323 -4.57 -3.07 15.06
CA GLN A 323 -4.11 -3.41 13.71
C GLN A 323 -2.71 -4.02 13.77
N LEU A 324 -2.37 -4.90 12.83
CA LEU A 324 -1.11 -5.65 12.86
C LEU A 324 -0.25 -5.36 11.62
N ILE A 325 1.03 -5.09 11.86
CA ILE A 325 2.10 -5.23 10.88
C ILE A 325 3.08 -6.28 11.42
N ALA A 326 3.44 -7.26 10.60
CA ALA A 326 4.45 -8.26 10.93
C ALA A 326 5.68 -8.07 10.05
N GLY A 327 6.88 -8.18 10.61
CA GLY A 327 8.16 -8.11 9.92
C GLY A 327 8.90 -9.43 9.99
N THR A 328 9.59 -9.84 8.92
CA THR A 328 10.54 -10.96 9.00
C THR A 328 11.62 -10.91 7.93
N ASN A 329 12.80 -11.45 8.24
CA ASN A 329 13.83 -11.76 7.25
C ASN A 329 13.82 -13.23 6.79
N ARG A 330 13.04 -14.10 7.44
CA ARG A 330 12.96 -15.53 7.16
C ARG A 330 11.98 -15.82 6.02
N ASP A 331 12.22 -16.92 5.34
CA ASP A 331 11.26 -17.51 4.41
C ASP A 331 10.23 -18.31 5.22
N LEU A 332 9.05 -17.72 5.44
CA LEU A 332 8.00 -18.34 6.25
C LEU A 332 7.40 -19.59 5.61
N GLU A 333 7.37 -19.68 4.27
CA GLU A 333 6.88 -20.87 3.57
C GLU A 333 7.81 -22.06 3.84
N ARG A 334 9.13 -21.84 3.78
CA ARG A 334 10.12 -22.85 4.20
C ARG A 334 10.01 -23.19 5.67
N ALA A 335 9.75 -22.20 6.54
CA ALA A 335 9.58 -22.43 7.97
C ALA A 335 8.33 -23.30 8.26
N VAL A 336 7.24 -23.11 7.51
CA VAL A 336 6.05 -23.98 7.57
C VAL A 336 6.39 -25.40 7.14
N ALA A 337 7.07 -25.57 6.00
CA ALA A 337 7.50 -26.89 5.52
C ALA A 337 8.44 -27.62 6.51
N ALA A 338 9.23 -26.87 7.28
CA ALA A 338 10.10 -27.40 8.33
C ALA A 338 9.40 -27.63 9.69
N GLY A 339 8.11 -27.31 9.82
CA GLY A 339 7.37 -27.41 11.08
C GLY A 339 7.77 -26.37 12.14
N ALA A 340 8.52 -25.34 11.76
CA ALA A 340 8.96 -24.26 12.64
C ALA A 340 8.01 -23.05 12.65
N PHE A 341 7.04 -23.02 11.72
CA PHE A 341 6.00 -22.00 11.65
C PHE A 341 4.65 -22.64 11.32
N ARG A 342 3.56 -22.11 11.86
CA ARG A 342 2.22 -22.64 11.61
C ARG A 342 1.64 -22.13 10.30
N GLU A 343 1.02 -23.03 9.54
CA GLU A 343 0.39 -22.72 8.26
C GLU A 343 -0.81 -21.77 8.40
N ASP A 344 -1.64 -21.98 9.43
CA ASP A 344 -2.81 -21.15 9.74
C ASP A 344 -2.44 -19.69 10.04
N LEU A 345 -1.39 -19.48 10.84
CA LEU A 345 -0.85 -18.15 11.11
C LEU A 345 -0.28 -17.50 9.84
N LEU A 346 0.44 -18.25 9.01
CA LEU A 346 0.94 -17.71 7.73
C LEU A 346 -0.23 -17.28 6.83
N ALA A 347 -1.26 -18.11 6.69
CA ALA A 347 -2.44 -17.79 5.91
C ALA A 347 -3.13 -16.50 6.40
N ARG A 348 -3.15 -16.27 7.73
CA ARG A 348 -3.73 -15.06 8.31
C ARG A 348 -2.88 -13.80 8.08
N LEU A 349 -1.55 -13.94 8.03
CA LEU A 349 -0.62 -12.82 7.83
C LEU A 349 -0.40 -12.47 6.35
N ASN A 350 -0.50 -13.45 5.45
CA ASN A 350 -0.05 -13.34 4.06
C ASN A 350 -1.04 -12.63 3.11
N LEU A 351 -2.07 -11.97 3.63
CA LEU A 351 -3.05 -11.26 2.80
C LEU A 351 -2.41 -10.07 2.06
N TRP A 352 -1.61 -9.27 2.76
CA TRP A 352 -0.91 -8.12 2.20
C TRP A 352 0.59 -8.26 2.45
N THR A 353 1.29 -8.88 1.52
CA THR A 353 2.72 -9.15 1.65
C THR A 353 3.55 -8.26 0.76
N PHE A 354 4.55 -7.58 1.35
CA PHE A 354 5.45 -6.68 0.65
C PHE A 354 6.91 -7.06 0.96
N LYS A 355 7.69 -7.32 -0.09
CA LYS A 355 9.12 -7.64 0.03
C LYS A 355 9.95 -6.38 -0.15
N LEU A 356 10.52 -5.88 0.95
CA LEU A 356 11.42 -4.73 0.92
C LEU A 356 12.77 -5.15 0.32
N PRO A 357 13.23 -4.46 -0.74
CA PRO A 357 14.53 -4.75 -1.35
C PRO A 357 15.68 -4.32 -0.44
N GLY A 358 16.73 -5.14 -0.41
CA GLY A 358 17.99 -4.78 0.24
C GLY A 358 18.71 -3.65 -0.50
N LEU A 359 19.70 -3.03 0.14
CA LEU A 359 20.45 -1.91 -0.44
C LEU A 359 21.17 -2.29 -1.75
N LYS A 360 21.61 -3.55 -1.89
CA LYS A 360 22.22 -4.07 -3.13
C LYS A 360 21.26 -4.08 -4.31
N GLU A 361 19.97 -4.29 -4.05
CA GLU A 361 18.92 -4.42 -5.06
C GLU A 361 18.42 -3.04 -5.53
N ARG A 362 18.78 -1.98 -4.78
CA ARG A 362 18.44 -0.58 -5.08
C ARG A 362 19.63 0.36 -4.84
N ARG A 363 20.71 0.13 -5.58
CA ARG A 363 21.94 0.93 -5.46
C ARG A 363 21.76 2.38 -5.89
N GLU A 364 20.83 2.64 -6.78
CA GLU A 364 20.42 3.99 -7.21
C GLU A 364 19.88 4.85 -6.06
N ASP A 365 19.38 4.22 -4.98
CA ASP A 365 18.88 4.91 -3.81
C ASP A 365 20.00 5.27 -2.80
N ILE A 366 21.24 4.83 -3.01
CA ILE A 366 22.36 5.14 -2.11
C ILE A 366 22.60 6.64 -2.02
N ALA A 367 22.60 7.36 -3.15
CA ALA A 367 22.86 8.79 -3.15
C ALA A 367 21.77 9.59 -2.40
N PRO A 368 20.46 9.40 -2.68
CA PRO A 368 19.40 10.01 -1.87
C PRO A 368 19.48 9.66 -0.39
N ASN A 369 19.81 8.41 -0.04
CA ASN A 369 19.94 7.99 1.36
C ASN A 369 21.18 8.56 2.04
N LEU A 370 22.27 8.79 1.31
CA LEU A 370 23.45 9.49 1.83
C LEU A 370 23.08 10.91 2.27
N ASP A 371 22.35 11.63 1.42
CA ASP A 371 21.93 13.00 1.73
C ASP A 371 20.95 13.01 2.93
N PHE A 372 20.02 12.05 3.00
CA PHE A 372 19.12 11.88 4.14
C PHE A 372 19.87 11.59 5.47
N GLU A 373 20.83 10.66 5.48
CA GLU A 373 21.56 10.32 6.70
C GLU A 373 22.47 11.47 7.19
N LEU A 374 22.95 12.33 6.28
CA LEU A 374 23.68 13.56 6.67
C LEU A 374 22.77 14.56 7.38
N VAL A 375 21.56 14.79 6.85
CA VAL A 375 20.56 15.66 7.50
C VAL A 375 20.20 15.10 8.87
N ARG A 376 19.91 13.80 8.95
CA ARG A 376 19.61 13.13 10.21
C ARG A 376 20.75 13.22 11.22
N TYR A 377 22.00 13.08 10.76
CA TYR A 377 23.16 13.28 11.62
C TYR A 377 23.20 14.70 12.17
N ALA A 378 23.02 15.71 11.30
CA ALA A 378 23.04 17.12 11.69
C ALA A 378 21.96 17.46 12.73
N GLU A 379 20.74 16.92 12.56
CA GLU A 379 19.65 17.08 13.53
C GLU A 379 19.99 16.47 14.90
N SER A 380 20.69 15.34 14.92
CA SER A 380 21.04 14.63 16.16
C SER A 380 22.27 15.18 16.88
N ALA A 381 23.27 15.62 16.13
CA ALA A 381 24.56 16.09 16.66
C ALA A 381 24.60 17.60 16.86
N GLY A 382 23.67 18.35 16.24
CA GLY A 382 23.65 19.81 16.27
C GLY A 382 24.63 20.47 15.29
N ASP A 383 25.43 19.68 14.56
CA ASP A 383 26.46 20.15 13.64
C ASP A 383 26.18 19.73 12.20
N THR A 384 26.19 20.70 11.28
CA THR A 384 26.01 20.41 9.85
C THR A 384 27.31 19.88 9.26
N VAL A 385 27.24 18.69 8.67
CA VAL A 385 28.38 18.05 7.99
C VAL A 385 28.12 17.95 6.50
N THR A 386 29.13 18.26 5.70
CA THR A 386 29.05 18.22 4.23
C THR A 386 30.23 17.45 3.63
N PHE A 387 30.04 16.91 2.43
CA PHE A 387 31.12 16.30 1.67
C PHE A 387 31.83 17.34 0.79
N ASN A 388 33.15 17.20 0.65
CA ASN A 388 33.85 17.72 -0.52
C ASN A 388 33.33 17.01 -1.77
N LYS A 389 33.33 17.69 -2.93
CA LYS A 389 32.79 17.16 -4.17
C LYS A 389 33.47 15.84 -4.56
N GLU A 390 34.80 15.82 -4.53
CA GLU A 390 35.65 14.70 -4.89
C GLU A 390 35.43 13.52 -3.93
N ALA A 391 35.32 13.81 -2.63
CA ALA A 391 35.03 12.81 -1.60
C ALA A 391 33.66 12.16 -1.80
N ARG A 392 32.64 12.95 -2.13
CA ARG A 392 31.28 12.44 -2.42
C ARG A 392 31.28 11.52 -3.63
N GLU A 393 31.92 11.94 -4.71
CA GLU A 393 32.03 11.14 -5.93
C GLU A 393 32.80 9.83 -5.68
N GLN A 394 33.89 9.87 -4.91
CA GLN A 394 34.65 8.70 -4.53
C GLN A 394 33.81 7.71 -3.70
N TYR A 395 33.10 8.20 -2.68
CA TYR A 395 32.27 7.36 -1.83
C TYR A 395 31.13 6.73 -2.63
N LEU A 396 30.41 7.50 -3.45
CA LEU A 396 29.31 6.99 -4.28
C LEU A 396 29.79 5.97 -5.31
N ARG A 397 30.96 6.19 -5.94
CA ARG A 397 31.56 5.23 -6.87
C ARG A 397 31.82 3.88 -6.19
N PHE A 398 32.37 3.89 -4.98
CA PHE A 398 32.56 2.68 -4.21
C PHE A 398 31.23 2.06 -3.78
N ALA A 399 30.34 2.85 -3.18
CA ALA A 399 29.09 2.40 -2.59
C ALA A 399 28.15 1.73 -3.61
N THR A 400 28.19 2.19 -4.87
CA THR A 400 27.41 1.63 -5.99
C THR A 400 28.16 0.51 -6.73
N SER A 401 29.42 0.23 -6.42
CA SER A 401 30.19 -0.82 -7.06
C SER A 401 29.74 -2.24 -6.68
N GLY A 402 30.20 -3.23 -7.45
CA GLY A 402 30.03 -4.65 -7.13
C GLY A 402 30.79 -5.09 -5.87
N GLU A 403 31.84 -4.36 -5.47
CA GLU A 403 32.60 -4.64 -4.25
C GLU A 403 31.82 -4.31 -2.97
N ALA A 404 30.82 -3.43 -3.07
CA ALA A 404 30.04 -3.01 -1.92
C ALA A 404 29.00 -4.07 -1.51
N ARG A 405 29.28 -4.76 -0.39
CA ARG A 405 28.44 -5.87 0.09
C ARG A 405 27.26 -5.44 0.95
N TRP A 406 27.21 -4.26 1.54
CA TRP A 406 26.04 -3.78 2.31
C TRP A 406 25.30 -4.88 3.11
N ALA A 407 26.03 -5.70 3.87
CA ALA A 407 25.50 -6.93 4.48
C ALA A 407 24.33 -6.63 5.43
N ALA A 408 24.41 -5.51 6.17
CA ALA A 408 23.31 -5.01 7.00
C ALA A 408 22.48 -3.88 6.34
N ASN A 409 22.53 -3.76 5.01
CA ASN A 409 21.74 -2.81 4.22
C ASN A 409 21.89 -1.35 4.70
N PHE A 410 20.78 -0.66 4.95
CA PHE A 410 20.78 0.77 5.34
C PHE A 410 21.39 1.00 6.72
N ARG A 411 21.43 -0.02 7.59
CA ARG A 411 22.15 0.08 8.87
C ARG A 411 23.65 0.25 8.67
N ASP A 412 24.23 -0.45 7.68
CA ASP A 412 25.65 -0.27 7.34
C ASP A 412 25.89 1.11 6.72
N LEU A 413 24.99 1.58 5.85
CA LEU A 413 25.08 2.90 5.23
C LEU A 413 25.00 4.01 6.28
N GLY A 414 23.97 4.02 7.13
CA GLY A 414 23.83 5.02 8.18
C GLY A 414 25.02 5.04 9.13
N ALA A 415 25.49 3.86 9.57
CA ALA A 415 26.68 3.78 10.42
C ALA A 415 27.95 4.28 9.71
N SER A 416 28.08 4.07 8.40
CA SER A 416 29.18 4.60 7.59
C SER A 416 29.16 6.12 7.52
N VAL A 417 27.99 6.70 7.26
CA VAL A 417 27.79 8.15 7.23
C VAL A 417 28.06 8.77 8.59
N THR A 418 27.51 8.20 9.67
CA THR A 418 27.77 8.68 11.03
C THR A 418 29.26 8.68 11.35
N ARG A 419 30.00 7.61 11.04
CA ARG A 419 31.46 7.56 11.28
C ARG A 419 32.21 8.63 10.51
N MET A 420 31.96 8.76 9.20
CA MET A 420 32.60 9.79 8.38
C MET A 420 32.26 11.18 8.90
N ALA A 421 31.02 11.41 9.30
CA ALA A 421 30.58 12.72 9.78
C ALA A 421 31.16 13.08 11.15
N THR A 422 31.26 12.12 12.07
CA THR A 422 31.88 12.31 13.39
C THR A 422 33.39 12.56 13.29
N LEU A 423 34.07 11.93 12.33
CA LEU A 423 35.52 12.09 12.12
C LEU A 423 35.86 13.25 11.18
N ALA A 424 34.85 13.97 10.66
CA ALA A 424 35.04 15.05 9.71
C ALA A 424 35.68 16.28 10.38
N PRO A 425 36.90 16.69 10.01
CA PRO A 425 37.50 17.90 10.53
C PRO A 425 36.67 19.12 10.09
N MET A 426 36.27 19.96 11.06
CA MET A 426 35.47 21.17 10.81
C MET A 426 34.16 20.91 10.04
N GLY A 427 33.55 19.72 10.21
CA GLY A 427 32.30 19.37 9.55
C GLY A 427 32.41 19.14 8.03
N ARG A 428 33.62 18.88 7.51
CA ARG A 428 33.83 18.51 6.10
C ARG A 428 34.42 17.12 5.93
N ILE A 429 33.66 16.24 5.27
CA ILE A 429 34.11 14.91 4.89
C ILE A 429 34.97 15.03 3.62
N ASN A 430 36.26 14.75 3.78
CA ASN A 430 37.27 14.77 2.71
C ASN A 430 37.59 13.35 2.21
N GLU A 431 38.43 13.28 1.20
CA GLU A 431 38.84 12.05 0.51
C GLU A 431 39.59 11.08 1.43
N ALA A 432 40.32 11.60 2.42
CA ALA A 432 41.02 10.78 3.41
C ALA A 432 40.04 10.06 4.32
N ALA A 433 39.01 10.75 4.84
CA ALA A 433 37.95 10.16 5.65
C ALA A 433 37.16 9.10 4.87
N VAL A 434 36.86 9.37 3.60
CA VAL A 434 36.21 8.41 2.70
C VAL A 434 37.08 7.19 2.46
N ALA A 435 38.38 7.37 2.19
CA ALA A 435 39.30 6.26 1.96
C ALA A 435 39.44 5.35 3.19
N GLU A 436 39.52 5.94 4.39
CA GLU A 436 39.56 5.20 5.65
C GLU A 436 38.28 4.35 5.83
N GLU A 437 37.12 4.97 5.64
CA GLU A 437 35.83 4.28 5.80
C GLU A 437 35.62 3.18 4.75
N ILE A 438 36.03 3.41 3.49
CA ILE A 438 36.04 2.36 2.46
C ILE A 438 36.93 1.19 2.90
N GLY A 439 38.13 1.48 3.43
CA GLY A 439 39.04 0.45 3.96
C GLY A 439 38.39 -0.36 5.09
N ARG A 440 37.71 0.31 6.02
CA ARG A 440 36.98 -0.32 7.12
C ARG A 440 35.85 -1.22 6.62
N LEU A 441 35.02 -0.73 5.68
CA LEU A 441 33.93 -1.51 5.10
C LEU A 441 34.45 -2.75 4.36
N LYS A 442 35.51 -2.60 3.55
CA LYS A 442 36.15 -3.73 2.86
C LYS A 442 36.70 -4.77 3.84
N SER A 443 37.34 -4.34 4.92
CA SER A 443 37.86 -5.24 5.95
C SER A 443 36.73 -6.01 6.63
N ARG A 444 35.69 -5.31 7.09
CA ARG A 444 34.52 -5.92 7.74
C ARG A 444 33.80 -6.92 6.83
N TRP A 445 33.62 -6.59 5.56
CA TRP A 445 32.99 -7.49 4.60
C TRP A 445 33.87 -8.66 4.17
N ARG A 446 35.20 -8.55 4.29
CA ARG A 446 36.11 -9.70 4.10
C ARG A 446 36.08 -10.68 5.28
N GLN A 447 35.77 -10.20 6.48
CA GLN A 447 35.68 -11.04 7.69
C GLN A 447 34.35 -11.82 7.81
N GLU A 448 33.34 -11.52 6.99
CA GLU A 448 32.25 -12.48 6.74
C GLU A 448 32.77 -13.53 5.75
N PRO A 449 33.02 -14.78 6.20
CA PRO A 449 33.44 -15.80 5.28
C PRO A 449 32.34 -15.97 4.23
N ALA A 450 32.74 -15.93 2.95
CA ALA A 450 31.96 -16.64 1.95
C ALA A 450 31.70 -18.04 2.53
N ALA A 451 30.43 -18.40 2.65
CA ALA A 451 29.95 -19.64 3.28
C ALA A 451 31.02 -20.73 3.40
N ASN A 452 31.48 -20.98 4.63
CA ASN A 452 32.39 -22.06 5.03
C ASN A 452 33.49 -22.40 4.02
N ASP A 453 34.60 -21.64 4.05
CA ASP A 453 35.90 -22.23 3.68
C ASP A 453 36.41 -23.11 4.85
N ASP A 454 35.58 -24.10 5.21
CA ASP A 454 35.84 -25.17 6.19
C ASP A 454 37.01 -26.07 5.76
N LEU A 455 37.56 -25.80 4.59
CA LEU A 455 38.72 -26.48 4.03
C LEU A 455 40.00 -26.17 4.82
N THR A 456 40.05 -25.03 5.52
CA THR A 456 41.25 -24.65 6.30
C THR A 456 41.54 -25.67 7.39
N ASP A 457 40.49 -26.21 8.03
CA ASP A 457 40.60 -27.23 9.08
C ASP A 457 41.03 -28.60 8.54
N VAL A 458 40.83 -28.86 7.25
CA VAL A 458 41.07 -30.19 6.65
C VAL A 458 42.36 -30.24 5.81
N LEU A 459 42.73 -29.13 5.18
CA LEU A 459 43.88 -29.01 4.26
C LEU A 459 45.01 -28.12 4.79
N GLY A 460 44.74 -27.21 5.73
CA GLY A 460 45.70 -26.19 6.17
C GLY A 460 45.81 -25.03 5.17
N ALA A 461 46.30 -23.89 5.64
CA ALA A 461 46.33 -22.64 4.88
C ALA A 461 47.28 -22.68 3.65
N ASP A 462 48.39 -23.42 3.72
CA ASP A 462 49.38 -23.50 2.65
C ASP A 462 48.88 -24.36 1.47
N ALA A 463 48.29 -25.52 1.74
CA ALA A 463 47.73 -26.38 0.69
C ALA A 463 46.50 -25.74 0.02
N LEU A 464 45.76 -24.89 0.75
CA LEU A 464 44.69 -24.11 0.17
C LEU A 464 45.22 -23.15 -0.90
N GLN A 465 46.33 -22.45 -0.64
CA GLN A 465 46.91 -21.47 -1.58
C GLN A 465 47.26 -22.07 -2.94
N GLU A 466 47.59 -23.36 -2.99
CA GLU A 466 47.93 -24.09 -4.22
C GLU A 466 46.72 -24.60 -5.02
N ILE A 467 45.50 -24.49 -4.49
CA ILE A 467 44.26 -24.92 -5.17
C ILE A 467 43.62 -23.72 -5.87
N ASP A 468 43.27 -23.90 -7.15
CA ASP A 468 42.53 -22.91 -7.94
C ASP A 468 41.17 -22.57 -7.31
N LEU A 469 40.74 -21.31 -7.45
CA LEU A 469 39.46 -20.83 -6.89
C LEU A 469 38.25 -21.68 -7.37
N PHE A 470 38.29 -22.16 -8.62
CA PHE A 470 37.25 -23.02 -9.18
C PHE A 470 37.13 -24.35 -8.40
N ASP A 471 38.27 -25.01 -8.15
CA ASP A 471 38.31 -26.28 -7.43
C ASP A 471 37.99 -26.09 -5.93
N ARG A 472 38.39 -24.95 -5.33
CA ARG A 472 38.07 -24.63 -3.93
C ARG A 472 36.56 -24.58 -3.67
N VAL A 473 35.80 -23.89 -4.54
CA VAL A 473 34.34 -23.76 -4.38
C VAL A 473 33.65 -25.13 -4.49
N GLN A 474 34.10 -25.97 -5.42
CA GLN A 474 33.59 -27.33 -5.56
C GLN A 474 33.94 -28.18 -4.33
N LEU A 475 35.20 -28.12 -3.87
CA LEU A 475 35.68 -28.89 -2.74
C LEU A 475 34.99 -28.49 -1.43
N ALA A 476 34.76 -27.19 -1.19
CA ALA A 476 34.05 -26.70 0.00
C ALA A 476 32.63 -27.28 0.07
N THR A 477 31.91 -27.29 -1.05
CA THR A 477 30.58 -27.90 -1.16
C THR A 477 30.64 -29.41 -0.87
N VAL A 478 31.63 -30.11 -1.44
CA VAL A 478 31.81 -31.55 -1.22
C VAL A 478 32.12 -31.87 0.25
N VAL A 479 32.99 -31.09 0.89
CA VAL A 479 33.35 -31.26 2.31
C VAL A 479 32.16 -31.01 3.21
N SER A 480 31.38 -29.96 2.97
CA SER A 480 30.14 -29.68 3.70
C SER A 480 29.15 -30.85 3.60
N VAL A 481 28.88 -31.36 2.41
CA VAL A 481 27.98 -32.50 2.23
C VAL A 481 28.52 -33.78 2.88
N CYS A 482 29.84 -33.96 2.93
CA CYS A 482 30.45 -35.10 3.62
C CYS A 482 30.27 -35.02 5.15
N ARG A 483 30.36 -33.83 5.75
CA ARG A 483 30.12 -33.62 7.18
C ARG A 483 28.67 -33.90 7.59
N ASP A 484 27.73 -33.56 6.72
CA ASP A 484 26.28 -33.75 6.96
C ASP A 484 25.78 -35.17 6.60
N ALA A 485 26.63 -36.01 6.03
CA ALA A 485 26.27 -37.36 5.58
C ALA A 485 26.72 -38.43 6.57
N ARG A 486 25.88 -39.47 6.73
CA ARG A 486 26.17 -40.56 7.69
C ARG A 486 27.23 -41.54 7.20
N THR A 487 27.37 -41.66 5.88
CA THR A 487 28.30 -42.59 5.22
C THR A 487 28.78 -41.99 3.90
N LEU A 488 29.93 -42.45 3.40
CA LEU A 488 30.44 -42.09 2.07
C LEU A 488 29.41 -42.35 0.96
N SER A 489 28.63 -43.43 1.07
CA SER A 489 27.58 -43.80 0.11
C SER A 489 26.35 -42.88 0.17
N ASP A 490 26.06 -42.26 1.31
CA ASP A 490 25.01 -41.23 1.46
C ASP A 490 25.49 -39.91 0.85
N ALA A 491 26.70 -39.47 1.19
CA ALA A 491 27.32 -38.27 0.61
C ALA A 491 27.39 -38.33 -0.92
N GLY A 492 27.84 -39.46 -1.47
CA GLY A 492 27.91 -39.67 -2.93
C GLY A 492 26.53 -39.59 -3.60
N ARG A 493 25.49 -40.17 -2.97
CA ARG A 493 24.11 -40.11 -3.50
C ARG A 493 23.56 -38.69 -3.52
N ARG A 494 23.86 -37.87 -2.51
CA ARG A 494 23.44 -36.46 -2.45
C ARG A 494 24.17 -35.63 -3.51
N LEU A 495 25.49 -35.76 -3.62
CA LEU A 495 26.32 -35.01 -4.57
C LEU A 495 26.01 -35.35 -6.03
N PHE A 496 25.70 -36.62 -6.32
CA PHE A 496 25.46 -37.11 -7.68
C PHE A 496 23.98 -37.39 -7.99
N ALA A 497 23.04 -36.79 -7.23
CA ALA A 497 21.61 -37.09 -7.24
C ALA A 497 20.96 -37.07 -8.64
N VAL A 498 21.39 -36.16 -9.52
CA VAL A 498 20.90 -36.05 -10.90
C VAL A 498 21.65 -37.01 -11.83
N SER A 499 22.99 -36.98 -11.83
CA SER A 499 23.81 -37.78 -12.76
C SER A 499 23.66 -39.30 -12.58
N ARG A 500 23.28 -39.74 -11.37
CA ARG A 500 23.06 -41.17 -11.08
C ARG A 500 21.80 -41.73 -11.74
N GLN A 501 20.78 -40.89 -12.01
CA GLN A 501 19.53 -41.32 -12.64
C GLN A 501 19.72 -41.69 -14.12
N GLN A 502 20.80 -41.22 -14.73
CA GLN A 502 21.11 -41.43 -16.15
C GLN A 502 22.11 -42.58 -16.39
N LYS A 503 22.55 -43.31 -15.35
CA LYS A 503 23.56 -44.37 -15.45
C LYS A 503 23.03 -45.73 -15.04
N ALA A 504 23.31 -46.75 -15.86
CA ALA A 504 22.89 -48.14 -15.65
C ALA A 504 23.50 -48.79 -14.39
N THR A 505 24.71 -48.37 -13.99
CA THR A 505 25.36 -48.75 -12.73
C THR A 505 25.97 -47.49 -12.10
N SER A 506 25.52 -47.10 -10.91
CA SER A 506 26.12 -45.97 -10.17
C SER A 506 26.91 -46.48 -8.95
N ASN A 507 28.22 -46.25 -8.97
CA ASN A 507 29.07 -46.38 -7.78
C ASN A 507 29.50 -44.98 -7.34
N ASP A 508 28.53 -44.25 -6.77
CA ASP A 508 28.68 -42.84 -6.40
C ASP A 508 29.66 -42.64 -5.23
N ALA A 509 29.82 -43.66 -4.38
CA ALA A 509 30.80 -43.68 -3.30
C ALA A 509 32.24 -43.71 -3.83
N ASP A 510 32.54 -44.53 -4.84
CA ASP A 510 33.87 -44.60 -5.46
C ASP A 510 34.23 -43.29 -6.21
N ARG A 511 33.26 -42.68 -6.87
CA ARG A 511 33.43 -41.36 -7.52
C ARG A 511 33.80 -40.28 -6.51
N LEU A 512 33.10 -40.23 -5.39
CA LEU A 512 33.40 -39.30 -4.31
C LEU A 512 34.77 -39.58 -3.69
N LYS A 513 35.11 -40.85 -3.45
CA LYS A 513 36.42 -41.26 -2.91
C LYS A 513 37.58 -40.81 -3.82
N LYS A 514 37.46 -41.02 -5.14
CA LYS A 514 38.46 -40.58 -6.12
C LYS A 514 38.57 -39.06 -6.19
N TYR A 515 37.46 -38.34 -6.08
CA TYR A 515 37.46 -36.88 -6.05
C TYR A 515 38.21 -36.34 -4.83
N LEU A 516 37.90 -36.83 -3.62
CA LEU A 516 38.57 -36.42 -2.38
C LEU A 516 40.08 -36.74 -2.40
N ALA A 517 40.46 -37.87 -2.99
CA ALA A 517 41.86 -38.29 -3.09
C ALA A 517 42.73 -37.32 -3.92
N ARG A 518 42.16 -36.60 -4.91
CA ARG A 518 42.88 -35.57 -5.69
C ARG A 518 43.40 -34.43 -4.83
N PHE A 519 42.78 -34.19 -3.69
CA PHE A 519 43.14 -33.15 -2.73
C PHE A 519 43.78 -33.73 -1.46
N GLY A 520 44.18 -35.01 -1.46
CA GLY A 520 44.75 -35.66 -0.27
C GLY A 520 43.76 -35.82 0.90
N LEU A 521 42.45 -35.83 0.61
CA LEU A 521 41.39 -35.97 1.60
C LEU A 521 40.75 -37.36 1.58
N SER A 522 40.22 -37.77 2.73
CA SER A 522 39.38 -38.96 2.87
C SER A 522 38.11 -38.60 3.65
N PHE A 523 37.04 -39.36 3.44
CA PHE A 523 35.77 -39.14 4.14
C PHE A 523 35.94 -39.25 5.67
N ALA A 524 36.76 -40.19 6.14
CA ALA A 524 37.12 -40.33 7.55
C ALA A 524 37.85 -39.09 8.09
N LYS A 525 38.82 -38.54 7.34
CA LYS A 525 39.55 -37.31 7.72
C LYS A 525 38.62 -36.09 7.80
N ILE A 526 37.60 -36.03 6.95
CA ILE A 526 36.63 -34.91 6.92
C ILE A 526 35.61 -35.00 8.07
N THR A 527 35.18 -36.21 8.43
CA THR A 527 34.10 -36.45 9.41
C THR A 527 34.59 -36.77 10.82
N GLY A 528 35.89 -37.02 11.00
CA GLY A 528 36.48 -37.39 12.29
C GLY A 528 36.14 -38.81 12.75
N LEU A 529 35.46 -39.60 11.92
CA LEU A 529 35.13 -41.01 12.20
C LEU A 529 36.37 -41.88 11.94
N ARG A 530 36.78 -42.68 12.93
CA ARG A 530 37.82 -43.72 12.72
C ARG A 530 37.30 -44.75 11.72
N ASP A 531 38.12 -45.11 10.74
CA ASP A 531 37.82 -46.16 9.77
C ASP A 531 37.42 -47.45 10.52
N ALA A 532 36.13 -47.83 10.43
CA ALA A 532 35.70 -49.17 10.77
C ALA A 532 36.17 -50.08 9.63
N GLY A 533 37.26 -50.81 9.88
CA GLY A 533 37.77 -51.85 8.99
C GLY A 533 36.80 -53.01 8.80
#